data_AF-A0A9N6YXG2-F1
#
_entry.id   AF-A0A9N6YXG2-F1
#
_cell.length_a   1.000
_cell.length_b   1.000
_cell.length_c   1.000
_cell.angle_alpha   90.00
_cell.angle_beta   90.00
_cell.angle_gamma   90.00
#
_symmetry.space_group_name_H-M   'P 1'
#
loop_
_entity.id
_entity.type
_entity.pdbx_description
1 polymer ?
#
loop_
_entity_poly.entity_id
_entity_poly.type
_entity_poly.pdbx_seq_one_letter_code
_entity_poly.pdbx_strand_id
1 'polypeptide(L)'
;MSGSVSLLDRVRTEPRPHGVALLVALAVGVALATIHWIGLIAAGALASLVAPTVRRGVVYALAAGIGALVAFAASLGPAAAAVPGMRPIVYVTVGAGLGLPLLGSLARSVVT
;
A
#
# COMPACT_ATOMS: atom_id res chain seq x y z
N MET A 1 15.48 24.13 -2.19
CA MET A 1 14.39 23.25 -2.68
C MET A 1 14.76 22.40 -3.91
N SER A 2 15.95 22.55 -4.53
CA SER A 2 16.32 21.74 -5.70
C SER A 2 16.67 20.26 -5.42
N GLY A 3 17.09 19.92 -4.20
CA GLY A 3 17.52 18.56 -3.86
C GLY A 3 16.38 17.52 -3.79
N SER A 4 15.17 17.93 -3.39
CA SER A 4 14.02 17.02 -3.28
C SER A 4 13.45 16.61 -4.65
N VAL A 5 13.44 17.56 -5.60
CA VAL A 5 13.01 17.29 -6.98
C VAL A 5 13.96 16.30 -7.64
N SER A 6 15.28 16.48 -7.48
CA SER A 6 16.25 15.54 -8.05
C SER A 6 16.18 14.13 -7.42
N LEU A 7 15.90 14.02 -6.12
CA LEU A 7 15.71 12.74 -5.45
C LEU A 7 14.44 12.01 -5.94
N LEU A 8 13.33 12.72 -6.10
CA LEU A 8 12.08 12.15 -6.64
C LEU A 8 12.26 11.67 -8.08
N ASP A 9 12.94 12.46 -8.91
CA ASP A 9 13.23 12.09 -10.29
C ASP A 9 14.10 10.84 -10.35
N ARG A 10 15.12 10.77 -9.49
CA ARG A 10 16.01 9.61 -9.38
C ARG A 10 15.27 8.36 -8.95
N VAL A 11 14.40 8.46 -7.93
CA VAL A 11 13.55 7.36 -7.48
C VAL A 11 12.63 6.86 -8.59
N ARG A 12 12.14 7.73 -9.48
CA ARG A 12 11.21 7.34 -10.55
C ARG A 12 11.89 6.79 -11.79
N THR A 13 13.15 7.13 -12.02
CA THR A 13 13.88 6.82 -13.26
C THR A 13 14.89 5.69 -13.09
N GLU A 14 15.53 5.57 -11.92
CA GLU A 14 16.54 4.55 -11.67
C GLU A 14 15.92 3.28 -11.03
N PRO A 15 16.19 2.07 -11.57
CA PRO A 15 15.50 0.85 -11.13
C PRO A 15 15.75 0.46 -9.67
N ARG A 16 16.99 0.64 -9.18
CA ARG A 16 17.38 0.27 -7.81
C ARG A 16 16.74 1.18 -6.76
N PRO A 17 16.88 2.52 -6.79
CA PRO A 17 16.25 3.38 -5.80
C PRO A 17 14.72 3.35 -5.90
N HIS A 18 14.14 3.12 -7.09
CA HIS A 18 12.71 2.87 -7.24
C HIS A 18 12.23 1.68 -6.40
N GLY A 19 12.93 0.55 -6.53
CA GLY A 19 12.59 -0.68 -5.80
C GLY A 19 12.71 -0.50 -4.29
N VAL A 20 13.78 0.16 -3.81
CA VAL A 20 13.98 0.43 -2.38
C VAL A 20 12.90 1.36 -1.83
N ALA A 21 12.60 2.46 -2.54
CA ALA A 21 11.57 3.41 -2.12
C ALA A 21 10.19 2.74 -2.04
N LEU A 22 9.85 1.88 -3.02
CA LEU A 22 8.62 1.11 -3.01
C LEU A 22 8.58 0.14 -1.82
N LEU A 23 9.67 -0.60 -1.58
CA LEU A 23 9.75 -1.54 -0.46
C LEU A 23 9.54 -0.83 0.89
N VAL A 24 10.20 0.32 1.09
CA VAL A 24 10.06 1.13 2.31
C VAL A 24 8.64 1.67 2.44
N ALA A 25 8.07 2.21 1.37
CA ALA A 25 6.69 2.71 1.35
C ALA A 25 5.69 1.62 1.75
N LEU A 26 5.85 0.42 1.20
CA LEU A 26 5.01 -0.74 1.52
C LEU A 26 5.21 -1.18 2.98
N ALA A 27 6.45 -1.31 3.43
CA ALA A 27 6.75 -1.72 4.80
C ALA A 27 6.17 -0.75 5.83
N VAL A 28 6.36 0.55 5.64
CA VAL A 28 5.81 1.59 6.53
C VAL A 28 4.29 1.58 6.51
N GLY A 29 3.67 1.53 5.33
CA GLY A 29 2.22 1.49 5.19
C GLY A 29 1.58 0.27 5.86
N VAL A 30 2.16 -0.91 5.66
CA VAL A 30 1.71 -2.16 6.28
C VAL A 30 1.93 -2.12 7.80
N ALA A 31 3.07 -1.61 8.27
CA ALA A 31 3.33 -1.46 9.70
C ALA A 31 2.34 -0.49 10.37
N LEU A 32 1.93 0.59 9.70
CA LEU A 32 0.87 1.45 10.20
C LEU A 32 -0.50 0.73 10.19
N ALA A 33 -0.75 -0.12 9.20
CA ALA A 33 -2.00 -0.86 9.08
C ALA A 33 -2.22 -1.88 10.21
N THR A 34 -1.14 -2.35 10.87
CA THR A 34 -1.26 -3.23 12.05
C THR A 34 -1.75 -2.48 13.28
N ILE A 35 -1.46 -1.18 13.38
CA ILE A 35 -1.91 -0.31 14.48
C ILE A 35 -3.33 0.19 14.20
N HIS A 36 -3.55 0.71 12.99
CA HIS A 36 -4.85 1.29 12.61
C HIS A 36 -5.08 1.21 11.10
N TRP A 37 -6.34 1.04 10.69
CA TRP A 37 -6.71 0.82 9.29
C TRP A 37 -6.36 2.00 8.36
N ILE A 38 -6.18 3.21 8.93
CA ILE A 38 -5.68 4.38 8.19
C ILE A 38 -4.30 4.14 7.55
N GLY A 39 -3.52 3.21 8.10
CA GLY A 39 -2.26 2.76 7.51
C GLY A 39 -2.42 2.19 6.10
N LEU A 40 -3.56 1.61 5.75
CA LEU A 40 -3.85 1.14 4.39
C LEU A 40 -3.97 2.30 3.40
N ILE A 41 -4.57 3.42 3.82
CA ILE A 41 -4.63 4.65 3.02
C ILE A 41 -3.20 5.20 2.83
N ALA A 42 -2.42 5.25 3.91
CA ALA A 42 -1.02 5.70 3.85
C ALA A 42 -0.18 4.81 2.92
N ALA A 43 -0.35 3.49 2.99
CA ALA A 43 0.32 2.53 2.10
C ALA A 43 0.04 2.82 0.63
N GLY A 44 -1.25 3.01 0.29
CA GLY A 44 -1.66 3.35 -1.07
C GLY A 44 -1.13 4.69 -1.56
N ALA A 45 -1.13 5.71 -0.70
CA ALA A 45 -0.58 7.03 -1.00
C ALA A 45 0.92 6.96 -1.27
N LEU A 46 1.69 6.35 -0.36
CA LEU A 46 3.14 6.21 -0.49
C LEU A 46 3.52 5.40 -1.74
N ALA A 47 2.85 4.28 -1.98
CA ALA A 47 3.08 3.45 -3.16
C ALA A 47 2.76 4.20 -4.47
N SER A 48 1.67 4.98 -4.51
CA SER A 48 1.29 5.79 -5.68
C SER A 48 2.25 6.94 -5.96
N LEU A 49 2.83 7.56 -4.94
CA LEU A 49 3.81 8.65 -5.09
C LEU A 49 5.13 8.21 -5.71
N VAL A 50 5.57 6.99 -5.37
CA VAL A 50 6.76 6.35 -5.95
C VAL A 50 6.53 5.99 -7.42
N ALA A 51 5.28 5.73 -7.83
CA ALA A 51 4.99 5.29 -9.19
C ALA A 51 5.33 6.35 -10.26
N PRO A 52 5.83 5.94 -11.44
CA PRO A 52 6.14 6.88 -12.52
C PRO A 52 4.88 7.51 -13.14
N THR A 53 3.79 6.75 -13.21
CA THR A 53 2.52 7.19 -13.84
C THR A 53 1.33 6.90 -12.93
N VAL A 54 0.20 7.57 -13.18
CA VAL A 54 -1.05 7.37 -12.42
C VAL A 54 -1.51 5.91 -12.47
N ARG A 55 -1.52 5.30 -13.67
CA ARG A 55 -1.91 3.88 -13.84
C ARG A 55 -1.02 2.94 -13.01
N ARG A 56 0.30 3.18 -13.00
CA ARG A 56 1.23 2.40 -12.16
C ARG A 56 1.00 2.67 -10.68
N GLY A 57 0.63 3.89 -10.28
CA GLY A 57 0.30 4.23 -8.90
C GLY A 57 -0.89 3.46 -8.37
N VAL A 58 -1.95 3.33 -9.16
CA VAL A 58 -3.11 2.49 -8.83
C VAL A 58 -2.71 1.02 -8.67
N VAL A 59 -1.90 0.49 -9.60
CA VAL A 59 -1.39 -0.89 -9.52
C VAL A 59 -0.55 -1.11 -8.26
N TYR A 60 0.33 -0.16 -7.91
CA TYR A 60 1.17 -0.27 -6.71
C TYR A 60 0.34 -0.19 -5.43
N ALA A 61 -0.66 0.69 -5.38
CA ALA A 61 -1.59 0.76 -4.26
C ALA A 61 -2.40 -0.54 -4.10
N LEU A 62 -2.87 -1.13 -5.20
CA LEU A 62 -3.56 -2.42 -5.16
C LEU A 62 -2.62 -3.55 -4.69
N ALA A 63 -1.38 -3.57 -5.18
CA ALA A 63 -0.36 -4.52 -4.73
C ALA A 63 -0.05 -4.36 -3.23
N ALA A 64 -0.03 -3.13 -2.70
CA ALA A 64 0.11 -2.87 -1.28
C ALA A 64 -1.05 -3.49 -0.47
N GLY A 65 -2.28 -3.31 -0.94
CA GLY A 65 -3.47 -3.89 -0.34
C GLY A 65 -3.46 -5.42 -0.32
N ILE A 66 -3.10 -6.03 -1.45
CA ILE A 66 -2.93 -7.49 -1.55
C ILE A 66 -1.83 -7.96 -0.59
N GLY A 67 -0.69 -7.27 -0.55
CA GLY A 67 0.41 -7.58 0.35
C GLY A 67 -0.01 -7.52 1.83
N ALA A 68 -0.78 -6.50 2.22
CA ALA A 68 -1.33 -6.39 3.57
C ALA A 68 -2.30 -7.53 3.90
N LEU A 69 -3.17 -7.93 2.96
CA LEU A 69 -4.08 -9.06 3.13
C LEU A 69 -3.33 -10.38 3.26
N VAL A 70 -2.29 -10.60 2.46
CA VAL A 70 -1.43 -11.78 2.56
C VAL A 70 -0.69 -11.82 3.90
N ALA A 71 -0.13 -10.69 4.33
CA ALA A 71 0.54 -10.59 5.64
C ALA A 71 -0.44 -10.85 6.80
N PHE A 72 -1.65 -10.29 6.71
CA PHE A 72 -2.72 -10.56 7.67
C PHE A 72 -3.10 -12.05 7.69
N ALA A 73 -3.37 -12.65 6.53
CA ALA A 73 -3.71 -14.06 6.42
C ALA A 73 -2.61 -14.98 6.99
N ALA A 74 -1.34 -14.66 6.73
CA ALA A 74 -0.20 -15.38 7.28
C ALA A 74 -0.13 -15.24 8.82
N SER A 75 -0.48 -14.08 9.37
CA SER A 75 -0.48 -13.83 10.82
C SER A 75 -1.53 -14.63 11.60
N LEU A 76 -2.57 -15.14 10.93
CA LEU A 76 -3.63 -15.92 11.57
C LEU A 76 -3.17 -17.31 12.02
N GLY A 77 -2.15 -17.89 11.36
CA GLY A 77 -1.63 -19.21 11.68
C GLY A 77 -2.74 -20.27 11.78
N PRO A 78 -2.80 -21.07 12.87
CA PRO A 78 -3.83 -22.09 13.05
C PRO A 78 -5.28 -21.55 13.07
N ALA A 79 -5.48 -20.28 13.44
CA ALA A 79 -6.82 -19.68 13.50
C ALA A 79 -7.43 -19.44 12.10
N ALA A 80 -6.65 -19.57 11.03
CA ALA A 80 -7.12 -19.40 9.65
C ALA A 80 -8.31 -20.32 9.31
N ALA A 81 -8.41 -21.49 9.93
CA ALA A 81 -9.51 -22.44 9.73
C ALA A 81 -10.89 -21.87 10.16
N ALA A 82 -10.93 -20.91 11.09
CA ALA A 82 -12.16 -20.30 11.57
C ALA A 82 -12.67 -19.16 10.66
N VAL A 83 -11.81 -18.61 9.80
CA VAL A 83 -12.10 -17.42 8.96
C VAL A 83 -13.37 -17.56 8.13
N PRO A 84 -13.67 -18.70 7.46
CA PRO A 84 -14.91 -18.84 6.68
C PRO A 84 -16.19 -18.66 7.50
N GLY A 85 -16.14 -18.97 8.80
CA GLY A 85 -17.25 -18.80 9.74
C GLY A 85 -17.42 -17.38 10.26
N MET A 86 -16.43 -16.50 10.09
CA MET A 86 -16.44 -15.10 10.57
C MET A 86 -17.15 -14.13 9.62
N ARG A 87 -18.00 -14.63 8.73
CA ARG A 87 -18.81 -13.78 7.85
C ARG A 87 -19.85 -13.02 8.69
N PRO A 88 -20.10 -11.73 8.42
CA PRO A 88 -19.65 -10.97 7.24
C PRO A 88 -18.33 -10.19 7.42
N ILE A 89 -17.70 -10.20 8.59
CA ILE A 89 -16.51 -9.38 8.91
C ILE A 89 -15.38 -9.55 7.89
N VAL A 90 -15.19 -10.78 7.38
CA VAL A 90 -14.21 -11.08 6.32
C VAL A 90 -14.38 -10.16 5.10
N TYR A 91 -15.60 -9.84 4.70
CA TYR A 91 -15.87 -8.96 3.55
C TYR A 91 -15.42 -7.53 3.82
N VAL A 92 -15.57 -7.04 5.05
CA VAL A 92 -15.09 -5.71 5.44
C VAL A 92 -13.57 -5.68 5.40
N THR A 93 -12.90 -6.71 5.90
CA THR A 93 -11.44 -6.80 5.86
C THR A 93 -10.90 -6.83 4.43
N VAL A 94 -11.48 -7.66 3.55
CA VAL A 94 -11.08 -7.73 2.14
C VAL A 94 -11.40 -6.42 1.43
N GLY A 95 -12.61 -5.88 1.63
CA GLY A 95 -13.04 -4.62 1.03
C GLY A 95 -12.16 -3.45 1.46
N ALA A 96 -11.83 -3.34 2.74
CA ALA A 96 -10.92 -2.32 3.26
C ALA A 96 -9.49 -2.51 2.75
N GLY A 97 -8.99 -3.75 2.74
CA GLY A 97 -7.65 -4.11 2.26
C GLY A 97 -7.44 -3.75 0.78
N LEU A 98 -8.48 -3.79 -0.04
CA LEU A 98 -8.41 -3.40 -1.45
C LEU A 98 -8.79 -1.92 -1.66
N GLY A 99 -9.84 -1.45 -1.00
CA GLY A 99 -10.42 -0.13 -1.23
C GLY A 99 -9.63 1.03 -0.60
N LEU A 100 -9.15 0.88 0.63
CA LEU A 100 -8.44 1.95 1.33
C LEU A 100 -7.10 2.33 0.67
N PRO A 101 -6.28 1.37 0.18
CA PRO A 101 -5.10 1.72 -0.59
C PRO A 101 -5.44 2.42 -1.90
N LEU A 102 -6.51 2.01 -2.60
CA LEU A 102 -6.96 2.69 -3.81
C LEU A 102 -7.39 4.13 -3.51
N LEU A 103 -8.10 4.35 -2.41
CA LEU A 103 -8.43 5.70 -1.93
C LEU A 103 -7.15 6.52 -1.66
N GLY A 104 -6.18 5.93 -0.96
CA GLY A 104 -4.88 6.55 -0.72
C GLY A 104 -4.13 6.91 -1.99
N SER A 105 -4.26 6.10 -3.05
CA SER A 105 -3.60 6.34 -4.33
C SER A 105 -3.99 7.68 -4.98
N LEU A 106 -5.19 8.19 -4.63
CA LEU A 106 -5.68 9.50 -5.08
C LEU A 106 -4.90 10.66 -4.48
N ALA A 107 -4.21 10.50 -3.35
CA ALA A 107 -3.38 11.56 -2.75
C ALA A 107 -2.35 12.13 -3.75
N ARG A 108 -1.89 11.29 -4.69
CA ARG A 108 -1.04 11.68 -5.81
C ARG A 108 -1.61 12.84 -6.63
N SER A 109 -2.91 12.86 -6.93
CA SER A 109 -3.52 13.88 -7.81
C SER A 109 -3.52 15.28 -7.20
N VAL A 110 -3.25 15.39 -5.90
CA VAL A 110 -3.10 16.66 -5.19
C VAL A 110 -1.65 17.15 -5.23
N VAL A 111 -0.69 16.23 -5.38
CA VAL A 111 0.75 16.50 -5.26
C VAL A 111 1.44 16.66 -6.62
N THR A 112 0.79 16.29 -7.72
CA THR A 112 1.29 16.41 -9.10
C THR A 112 0.62 17.54 -9.85
#